data_AF-A0AAW6AXV8-F1
#
_entry.id   AF-A0AAW6AXV8-F1
#
_cell.length_a   1.000
_cell.length_b   1.000
_cell.length_c   1.000
_cell.angle_alpha   90.00
_cell.angle_beta   90.00
_cell.angle_gamma   90.00
#
_symmetry.space_group_name_H-M   'P 1'
#
loop_
_entity.id
_entity.type
_entity.pdbx_description
1 polymer ?
#
loop_
_entity_poly.entity_id
_entity_poly.type
_entity_poly.pdbx_seq_one_letter_code
_entity_poly.pdbx_strand_id
1 'polypeptide(L)'
;MAKFIDISPAEEIVLRDPENKRELHGIFNMKCVFIFQNKLAEMKINKDTIQKVDMLALCLFSAVNASEEMELSYSDAAVLSKRMAPSSGAEIIRMFNESLINSLDEERQEAIKKIMDRLMINLSL
;
A
#
# COMPACT_ATOMS: atom_id res chain seq x y z
N MET A 1 -24.60 27.15 -1.83
CA MET A 1 -24.38 26.46 -3.12
C MET A 1 -23.76 25.10 -2.79
N ALA A 2 -24.44 23.99 -3.06
CA ALA A 2 -23.93 22.66 -2.74
C ALA A 2 -22.95 22.19 -3.82
N LYS A 3 -21.84 21.58 -3.41
CA LYS A 3 -20.92 20.88 -4.32
C LYS A 3 -21.28 19.40 -4.31
N PHE A 4 -21.38 18.81 -5.50
CA PHE A 4 -21.54 17.37 -5.67
C PHE A 4 -20.15 16.75 -5.82
N ILE A 5 -19.92 15.63 -5.13
CA ILE A 5 -18.67 14.88 -5.13
C ILE A 5 -19.04 13.43 -5.43
N ASP A 6 -18.56 12.93 -6.57
CA ASP A 6 -18.79 11.55 -6.98
C ASP A 6 -17.76 10.62 -6.32
N ILE A 7 -18.22 9.47 -5.84
CA ILE A 7 -17.39 8.47 -5.14
C ILE A 7 -17.17 7.28 -6.08
N SER A 8 -15.91 6.97 -6.39
CA SER A 8 -15.54 5.77 -7.12
C SER A 8 -15.51 4.54 -6.21
N PRO A 9 -15.85 3.34 -6.71
CA PRO A 9 -15.72 2.10 -5.94
C PRO A 9 -14.26 1.83 -5.60
N ALA A 10 -14.03 1.24 -4.43
CA ALA A 10 -12.68 0.87 -4.00
C ALA A 10 -12.19 -0.36 -4.77
N GLU A 11 -10.89 -0.40 -5.07
CA GLU A 11 -10.28 -1.58 -5.66
C GLU A 11 -9.97 -2.62 -4.57
N GLU A 12 -10.18 -3.88 -4.89
CA GLU A 12 -10.00 -5.00 -3.96
C GLU A 12 -8.98 -6.00 -4.50
N ILE A 13 -8.16 -6.54 -3.60
CA ILE A 13 -7.33 -7.72 -3.83
C ILE A 13 -7.71 -8.83 -2.86
N VAL A 14 -7.57 -10.07 -3.33
CA VAL A 14 -7.71 -11.27 -2.51
C VAL A 14 -6.40 -12.02 -2.50
N LEU A 15 -5.76 -12.06 -1.34
CA LEU A 15 -4.52 -12.79 -1.13
C LEU A 15 -4.84 -14.19 -0.63
N ARG A 16 -4.42 -15.20 -1.40
CA ARG A 16 -4.57 -16.60 -1.00
C ARG A 16 -3.25 -17.10 -0.43
N ASP A 17 -3.20 -17.33 0.88
CA ASP A 17 -2.05 -17.96 1.51
C ASP A 17 -2.19 -19.49 1.45
N PRO A 18 -1.40 -20.20 0.63
CA PRO A 18 -1.50 -21.66 0.50
C PRO A 18 -1.09 -22.42 1.77
N GLU A 19 -0.27 -21.83 2.64
CA GLU A 19 0.17 -22.47 3.89
C GLU A 19 -0.97 -22.46 4.93
N ASN A 20 -1.67 -21.34 5.02
CA ASN A 20 -2.72 -21.13 6.03
C ASN A 20 -4.14 -21.38 5.50
N LYS A 21 -4.27 -21.71 4.20
CA LYS A 21 -5.55 -21.88 3.47
C LYS A 21 -6.53 -20.73 3.74
N ARG A 22 -5.98 -19.52 3.87
CA ARG A 22 -6.74 -18.33 4.25
C ARG A 22 -6.77 -17.37 3.08
N GLU A 23 -7.93 -16.74 2.91
CA GLU A 23 -8.10 -15.59 2.02
C GLU A 23 -8.03 -14.32 2.87
N LEU A 24 -7.20 -13.37 2.46
CA LEU A 24 -7.11 -12.04 3.05
C LEU A 24 -7.58 -11.03 2.02
N HIS A 25 -8.59 -10.25 2.38
CA HIS A 25 -9.16 -9.21 1.54
C HIS A 25 -8.47 -7.89 1.85
N GLY A 26 -7.91 -7.27 0.81
CA GLY A 26 -7.26 -5.96 0.90
C GLY A 26 -8.00 -4.94 0.05
N ILE A 27 -8.23 -3.75 0.59
CA ILE A 27 -8.90 -2.66 -0.12
C ILE A 27 -7.92 -1.52 -0.37
N PHE A 28 -7.91 -1.00 -1.59
CA PHE A 28 -7.18 0.20 -1.98
C PHE A 28 -8.15 1.37 -2.15
N ASN A 29 -8.14 2.26 -1.16
CA ASN A 29 -8.89 3.51 -1.11
C ASN A 29 -8.20 4.50 -0.16
N MET A 30 -8.83 5.64 0.11
CA MET A 30 -8.29 6.66 1.02
C MET A 30 -8.04 6.17 2.45
N LYS A 31 -8.81 5.18 2.92
CA LYS A 31 -8.60 4.60 4.25
C LYS A 31 -7.30 3.79 4.30
N CYS A 32 -6.98 3.03 3.25
CA CYS A 32 -5.70 2.35 3.11
C CYS A 32 -4.52 3.34 3.18
N VAL A 33 -4.63 4.47 2.47
CA VAL A 33 -3.61 5.54 2.50
C VAL A 33 -3.46 6.12 3.92
N PHE A 34 -4.56 6.35 4.63
CA PHE A 34 -4.52 6.85 6.00
C PHE A 34 -3.84 5.86 6.98
N ILE A 35 -4.17 4.58 6.88
CA ILE A 35 -3.54 3.51 7.69
C ILE A 35 -2.03 3.45 7.42
N PHE A 36 -1.64 3.55 6.16
CA PHE A 36 -0.23 3.60 5.75
C PHE A 36 0.52 4.76 6.41
N GLN A 37 -0.02 5.97 6.33
CA GLN A 37 0.60 7.17 6.91
C GLN A 37 0.72 7.07 8.44
N ASN A 38 -0.33 6.56 9.10
CA ASN A 38 -0.29 6.34 10.54
C ASN A 38 0.78 5.33 10.94
N LYS A 39 0.94 4.26 10.16
CA LYS A 39 1.95 3.25 10.47
C LYS A 39 3.37 3.77 10.28
N LEU A 40 3.61 4.58 9.24
CA LEU A 40 4.89 5.29 9.08
C LEU A 40 5.19 6.19 10.28
N ALA A 41 4.20 6.95 10.75
CA ALA A 41 4.35 7.83 11.91
C ALA A 41 4.64 7.05 13.20
N GLU A 42 3.92 5.95 13.44
CA GLU A 42 4.13 5.04 14.57
C GLU A 42 5.56 4.47 14.57
N MET A 43 6.03 4.04 13.40
CA MET A 43 7.38 3.51 13.21
C MET A 43 8.47 4.60 13.18
N LYS A 44 8.09 5.88 13.30
CA LYS A 44 8.98 7.06 13.22
C LYS A 44 9.79 7.10 11.92
N ILE A 45 9.22 6.59 10.84
CA ILE A 45 9.84 6.59 9.52
C ILE A 45 9.72 7.98 8.92
N ASN A 46 10.83 8.46 8.38
CA ASN A 46 10.94 9.72 7.67
C ASN A 46 11.61 9.50 6.30
N LYS A 47 11.81 10.59 5.55
CA LYS A 47 12.37 10.56 4.20
C LYS A 47 13.75 9.90 4.12
N ASP A 48 14.54 9.98 5.18
CA ASP A 48 15.90 9.44 5.23
C ASP A 48 15.93 7.95 5.61
N THR A 49 14.85 7.45 6.20
CA THR A 49 14.75 6.08 6.72
C THR A 49 13.80 5.19 5.94
N ILE A 50 12.97 5.78 5.06
CA ILE A 50 11.97 5.07 4.26
C ILE A 50 12.56 3.99 3.36
N GLN A 51 13.81 4.16 2.91
CA GLN A 51 14.51 3.16 2.09
C GLN A 51 14.78 1.84 2.83
N LYS A 52 14.71 1.84 4.16
CA LYS A 52 14.90 0.65 4.99
C LYS A 52 13.59 -0.08 5.31
N VAL A 53 12.46 0.47 4.86
CA VAL A 53 11.14 -0.09 5.10
C VAL A 53 10.82 -1.10 4.02
N ASP A 54 10.30 -2.26 4.43
CA ASP A 54 9.64 -3.18 3.51
C ASP A 54 8.33 -2.53 3.05
N MET A 55 8.40 -1.87 1.89
CA MET A 55 7.28 -1.14 1.31
C MET A 55 6.12 -2.06 0.97
N LEU A 56 6.41 -3.27 0.48
CA LEU A 56 5.39 -4.26 0.15
C LEU A 56 4.62 -4.67 1.42
N ALA A 57 5.35 -4.97 2.51
CA ALA A 57 4.73 -5.28 3.80
C ALA A 57 3.84 -4.14 4.30
N LEU A 58 4.27 -2.90 4.11
CA LEU A 58 3.50 -1.73 4.54
C LEU A 58 2.24 -1.54 3.70
N CYS A 59 2.31 -1.67 2.38
CA CYS A 59 1.14 -1.64 1.49
C CYS A 59 0.15 -2.78 1.83
N LEU A 60 0.66 -3.98 2.08
CA LEU A 60 -0.15 -5.15 2.47
C LEU A 60 -0.87 -4.93 3.80
N PHE A 61 -0.12 -4.52 4.83
CA PHE A 61 -0.66 -4.16 6.13
C PHE A 61 -1.80 -3.15 5.96
N SER A 62 -1.57 -2.09 5.20
CA SER A 62 -2.56 -1.03 5.01
C SER A 62 -3.79 -1.49 4.25
N ALA A 63 -3.63 -2.25 3.17
CA ALA A 63 -4.74 -2.73 2.36
C ALA A 63 -5.64 -3.70 3.13
N VAL A 64 -5.05 -4.68 3.82
CA VAL A 64 -5.82 -5.67 4.60
C VAL A 64 -6.54 -5.01 5.76
N ASN A 65 -5.88 -4.13 6.53
CA ASN A 65 -6.56 -3.43 7.62
C ASN A 65 -7.61 -2.40 7.13
N ALA A 66 -7.54 -1.98 5.86
CA ALA A 66 -8.58 -1.12 5.29
C ALA A 66 -9.90 -1.87 5.07
N SER A 67 -9.87 -3.19 4.81
CA SER A 67 -11.06 -4.01 4.53
C SER A 67 -11.97 -4.22 5.75
N GLU A 68 -11.44 -4.06 6.96
CA GLU A 68 -12.14 -4.32 8.25
C GLU A 68 -12.56 -5.77 8.49
N GLU A 69 -12.42 -6.66 7.51
CA GLU A 69 -12.74 -8.08 7.68
C GLU A 69 -11.77 -8.78 8.64
N MET A 70 -10.54 -8.26 8.73
CA MET A 70 -9.49 -8.80 9.56
C MET A 70 -8.47 -7.72 9.94
N GLU A 71 -7.92 -7.84 11.15
CA GLU A 71 -6.72 -7.12 11.54
C GLU A 71 -5.46 -7.93 11.19
N LEU A 72 -4.56 -7.34 10.40
CA LEU A 72 -3.27 -7.94 10.04
C LEU A 72 -2.15 -7.18 10.76
N SER A 73 -1.32 -7.87 11.53
CA SER A 73 -0.16 -7.23 12.15
C SER A 73 0.91 -6.89 11.11
N TYR A 74 1.73 -5.86 11.36
CA TYR A 74 2.82 -5.50 10.45
C TYR A 74 3.89 -6.62 10.35
N SER A 75 4.14 -7.35 11.43
CA SER A 75 5.05 -8.51 11.40
C SER A 75 4.55 -9.62 10.48
N ASP A 76 3.25 -9.91 10.51
CA ASP A 76 2.67 -10.93 9.62
C ASP A 76 2.71 -10.46 8.17
N ALA A 77 2.40 -9.17 7.92
CA ALA A 77 2.53 -8.58 6.59
C ALA A 77 3.98 -8.66 6.05
N ALA A 78 4.99 -8.47 6.91
CA ALA A 78 6.41 -8.59 6.55
C ALA A 78 6.88 -10.04 6.33
N VAL A 79 6.18 -11.03 6.88
CA VAL A 79 6.43 -12.44 6.57
C VAL A 79 5.78 -12.78 5.23
N LEU A 80 4.55 -12.33 5.01
CA LEU A 80 3.82 -12.53 3.76
C LEU A 80 4.54 -11.88 2.57
N SER A 81 5.02 -10.63 2.72
CA SER A 81 5.74 -9.89 1.66
C SER A 81 6.94 -10.69 1.12
N LYS A 82 7.71 -11.33 1.99
CA LYS A 82 8.90 -12.11 1.63
C LYS A 82 8.59 -13.42 0.90
N ARG A 83 7.37 -13.94 1.08
CA ARG A 83 6.89 -15.16 0.43
C ARG A 83 6.22 -14.88 -0.91
N MET A 84 5.88 -13.63 -1.20
CA MET A 84 5.24 -13.27 -2.45
C MET A 84 6.20 -13.37 -3.63
N ALA A 85 5.66 -13.81 -4.77
CA ALA A 85 6.37 -13.70 -6.04
C ALA A 85 6.62 -12.22 -6.36
N PRO A 86 7.78 -11.85 -6.93
CA PRO A 86 8.09 -10.45 -7.26
C PRO A 86 7.02 -9.76 -8.11
N SER A 87 6.40 -10.48 -9.05
CA SER A 87 5.32 -9.95 -9.90
C SER A 87 4.08 -9.56 -9.11
N SER A 88 3.65 -10.40 -8.16
CA SER A 88 2.51 -10.12 -7.28
C SER A 88 2.80 -8.96 -6.34
N GLY A 89 4.02 -8.89 -5.80
CA GLY A 89 4.46 -7.77 -4.97
C GLY A 89 4.46 -6.44 -5.72
N ALA A 90 4.94 -6.44 -6.97
CA ALA A 90 4.93 -5.26 -7.83
C ALA A 90 3.50 -4.79 -8.15
N GLU A 91 2.56 -5.72 -8.35
CA GLU A 91 1.16 -5.40 -8.59
C GLU A 91 0.49 -4.71 -7.39
N ILE A 92 0.73 -5.20 -6.18
CA ILE A 92 0.22 -4.58 -4.94
C ILE A 92 0.72 -3.15 -4.79
N ILE A 93 2.02 -2.93 -5.01
CA ILE A 93 2.62 -1.59 -4.94
C ILE A 93 2.01 -0.69 -6.02
N ARG A 94 1.80 -1.21 -7.24
CA ARG A 94 1.15 -0.46 -8.33
C ARG A 94 -0.26 -0.01 -7.94
N MET A 95 -1.10 -0.92 -7.45
CA MET A 95 -2.49 -0.61 -7.05
C MET A 95 -2.52 0.40 -5.90
N PHE A 96 -1.63 0.26 -4.92
CA PHE A 96 -1.47 1.24 -3.86
C PHE A 96 -1.11 2.62 -4.40
N ASN A 97 -0.16 2.68 -5.34
CA ASN A 97 0.26 3.92 -5.97
C ASN A 97 -0.85 4.55 -6.79
N GLU A 98 -1.65 3.77 -7.51
CA GLU A 98 -2.82 4.26 -8.24
C GLU A 98 -3.83 4.89 -7.27
N SER A 99 -4.08 4.27 -6.12
CA SER A 99 -4.93 4.86 -5.08
C SER A 99 -4.35 6.15 -4.47
N LEU A 100 -3.02 6.26 -4.37
CA LEU A 100 -2.33 7.46 -3.89
C LEU A 100 -2.27 8.57 -4.93
N ILE A 101 -2.08 8.24 -6.20
CA ILE A 101 -2.01 9.19 -7.31
C ILE A 101 -3.40 9.73 -7.60
N ASN A 102 -4.42 8.86 -7.64
CA ASN A 102 -5.82 9.25 -7.87
C ASN A 102 -6.40 10.13 -6.76
N SER A 103 -5.72 10.24 -5.61
CA SER A 103 -6.13 11.09 -4.49
C SER A 103 -5.37 12.41 -4.37
N LEU A 104 -4.47 12.70 -5.31
CA LEU A 104 -3.62 13.88 -5.29
C LEU A 104 -3.75 14.70 -6.58
N ASP A 105 -3.71 16.02 -6.42
CA ASP A 105 -3.70 17.01 -7.51
C ASP A 105 -2.45 16.82 -8.42
N GLU A 106 -2.55 17.15 -9.72
CA GLU A 106 -1.53 16.86 -10.75
C GLU A 106 -0.08 17.27 -10.37
N GLU A 107 0.11 18.43 -9.75
CA GLU A 107 1.44 18.89 -9.28
C GLU A 107 2.04 17.98 -8.19
N ARG A 108 1.20 17.36 -7.35
CA ARG A 108 1.63 16.46 -6.28
C ARG A 108 1.87 15.04 -6.79
N GLN A 109 1.17 14.63 -7.85
CA GLN A 109 1.40 13.36 -8.52
C GLN A 109 2.83 13.26 -9.07
N GLU A 110 3.33 14.31 -9.74
CA GLU A 110 4.70 14.34 -10.29
C GLU A 110 5.79 14.24 -9.22
N ALA A 111 5.58 14.86 -8.05
CA ALA A 111 6.52 14.82 -6.94
C ALA A 111 6.62 13.42 -6.32
N ILE A 112 5.48 12.73 -6.17
CA ILE A 112 5.45 11.36 -5.66
C ILE A 112 6.02 10.37 -6.67
N LYS A 113 5.71 10.54 -7.96
CA LYS A 113 6.29 9.72 -9.04
C LYS A 113 7.82 9.74 -9.02
N LYS A 114 8.42 10.92 -8.82
CA LYS A 114 9.89 11.07 -8.66
C LYS A 114 10.47 10.38 -7.42
N ILE A 115 9.72 10.33 -6.32
CA ILE A 115 10.13 9.62 -5.10
C ILE A 115 10.05 8.10 -5.34
N MET A 116 9.02 7.64 -6.05
CA MET A 116 8.80 6.23 -6.36
C MET A 116 9.77 5.70 -7.42
N ASP A 117 10.10 6.48 -8.45
CA ASP A 117 11.11 6.12 -9.44
C ASP A 117 12.48 5.89 -8.78
N ARG A 118 12.82 6.70 -7.76
CA ARG A 118 14.03 6.50 -6.94
C ARG A 118 13.98 5.23 -6.08
N LEU A 119 12.79 4.79 -5.65
CA LEU A 119 12.62 3.55 -4.90
C LEU A 119 12.68 2.31 -5.83
N MET A 120 12.15 2.41 -7.05
CA MET A 120 12.18 1.35 -8.06
C MET A 120 13.58 1.11 -8.65
N ILE A 121 14.40 2.17 -8.80
CA ILE A 121 15.80 2.04 -9.24
C ILE A 121 16.65 1.22 -8.25
N ASN A 122 16.32 1.23 -6.96
CA ASN A 122 17.01 0.42 -5.95
C ASN A 122 16.57 -1.06 -5.92
N LEU A 123 15.53 -1.43 -6.67
CA LEU A 123 15.09 -2.83 -6.83
C LEU A 123 15.62 -3.48 -8.11
N SER A 124 16.30 -2.73 -8.98
CA SER A 124 16.85 -3.19 -10.27
C SER A 124 18.36 -3.52 -10.22
N LEU A 125 18.96 -3.65 -9.04
CA LEU A 125 20.37 -4.00 -8.83
C LEU A 125 20.52 -5.28 -8.00
#